data_AF-R7WHW4-F1
#
_entry.id   AF-R7WHW4-F1
#
_cell.length_a   1.000
_cell.length_b   1.000
_cell.length_c   1.000
_cell.angle_alpha   90.00
_cell.angle_beta   90.00
_cell.angle_gamma   90.00
#
_symmetry.space_group_name_H-M   'P 1'
#
loop_
_entity.id
_entity.type
_entity.pdbx_description
1 polymer ?
#
loop_
_entity_poly.entity_id
_entity_poly.type
_entity_poly.pdbx_seq_one_letter_code
_entity_poly.pdbx_strand_id
1 'polypeptide(L)'
;MLVERGAGVGGGCHDSFMDLRDEVLTVPDECVQWCATEPHDVAVLDDTVAIDLDWWNRRLERDEIPVQLRGRDEDGRVVESGQAFVRRDELAPGPLAPTDLESLYLCAAWLYSHRDRSRARRFVDVRSWRTPDKPFDVITAAFETCRTRPSLLDGGPFREWSGWPKAPGVGRPLLSLFCWATYDAGGERPQLLDQQAVASLIRHGWIGNPVAGNFTVKQYVRYTDLLHDWARRARTTPELVEMWLTRDWRRRVAEADDRRRHHRH
;
A
#
# COMPACT_ATOMS: atom_id res chain seq x y z
N MET A 1 17.94 18.47 -53.98
CA MET A 1 17.79 17.05 -53.58
C MET A 1 18.71 16.86 -52.39
N LEU A 2 18.34 16.37 -51.21
CA LEU A 2 17.11 15.79 -50.68
C LEU A 2 17.08 16.22 -49.20
N VAL A 3 15.92 16.69 -48.75
CA VAL A 3 15.61 16.86 -47.33
C VAL A 3 14.93 15.57 -46.91
N GLU A 4 15.58 14.74 -46.08
CA GLU A 4 14.91 13.63 -45.41
C GLU A 4 14.42 14.06 -44.04
N ARG A 5 13.09 14.02 -43.91
CA ARG A 5 12.34 14.07 -42.65
C ARG A 5 12.40 12.68 -42.00
N GLY A 6 12.72 12.61 -40.71
CA GLY A 6 12.71 11.37 -39.94
C GLY A 6 12.11 11.57 -38.56
N ALA A 7 10.80 11.30 -38.47
CA ALA A 7 10.02 10.82 -37.32
C ALA A 7 10.26 11.41 -35.92
N GLY A 8 9.28 12.21 -35.48
CA GLY A 8 9.07 12.53 -34.07
C GLY A 8 8.64 11.30 -33.28
N VAL A 9 9.25 11.14 -32.10
CA VAL A 9 8.85 10.17 -31.08
C VAL A 9 7.61 10.74 -30.39
N GLY A 10 6.44 10.16 -30.70
CA GLY A 10 5.20 10.43 -29.99
C GLY A 10 5.31 9.90 -28.57
N GLY A 11 5.43 10.80 -27.59
CA GLY A 11 5.18 10.48 -26.19
C GLY A 11 3.71 10.11 -26.04
N GLY A 12 3.44 8.84 -25.75
CA GLY A 12 2.10 8.38 -25.42
C GLY A 12 1.70 8.94 -24.07
N CYS A 13 0.82 9.95 -24.08
CA CYS A 13 0.04 10.31 -22.90
C CYS A 13 -0.73 9.06 -22.46
N HIS A 14 -0.41 8.53 -21.27
CA HIS A 14 -1.28 7.59 -20.59
C HIS A 14 -2.54 8.35 -20.19
N ASP A 15 -3.58 8.24 -21.02
CA ASP A 15 -4.92 8.68 -20.66
C ASP A 15 -5.41 7.72 -19.57
N SER A 16 -5.29 8.14 -18.30
CA SER A 16 -5.81 7.41 -17.15
C SER A 16 -7.32 7.30 -17.34
N PHE A 17 -7.82 6.09 -17.62
CA PHE A 17 -9.24 5.85 -17.86
C PHE A 17 -9.99 5.80 -16.52
N MET A 18 -10.26 6.98 -15.96
CA MET A 18 -11.08 7.12 -14.76
C MET A 18 -12.48 6.55 -15.01
N ASP A 19 -13.01 5.79 -14.05
CA ASP A 19 -14.39 5.31 -14.12
C ASP A 19 -15.34 6.53 -14.11
N LEU A 20 -16.20 6.66 -15.11
CA LEU A 20 -17.15 7.78 -15.27
C LEU A 20 -17.97 8.08 -14.00
N ARG A 21 -18.18 7.07 -13.14
CA ARG A 21 -18.90 7.24 -11.85
C ARG A 21 -18.11 8.02 -10.81
N ASP A 22 -16.80 8.11 -10.96
CA ASP A 22 -15.90 8.78 -10.03
C ASP A 22 -15.52 10.19 -10.49
N GLU A 23 -15.76 10.54 -11.75
CA GLU A 23 -15.47 11.89 -12.29
C GLU A 23 -16.21 12.99 -11.54
N VAL A 24 -17.40 12.67 -11.01
CA VAL A 24 -18.22 13.60 -10.21
C VAL A 24 -17.69 13.79 -8.79
N LEU A 25 -16.73 12.98 -8.35
CA LEU A 25 -16.11 13.12 -7.03
C LEU A 25 -15.13 14.28 -7.06
N THR A 26 -15.30 15.20 -6.11
CA THR A 26 -14.44 16.35 -5.93
C THR A 26 -13.50 16.10 -4.76
N VAL A 27 -12.27 16.58 -4.91
CA VAL A 27 -11.31 16.52 -3.80
C VAL A 27 -11.83 17.43 -2.68
N PRO A 28 -11.97 16.94 -1.44
CA PRO A 28 -12.43 17.77 -0.34
C PRO A 28 -11.47 18.92 -0.06
N ASP A 29 -11.99 20.12 0.24
CA ASP A 29 -11.15 21.29 0.57
C ASP A 29 -10.23 21.01 1.77
N GLU A 30 -10.72 20.26 2.77
CA GLU A 30 -9.93 19.80 3.93
C GLU A 30 -8.73 18.95 3.51
N CYS A 31 -8.85 18.15 2.44
CA CYS A 31 -7.75 17.37 1.88
C CYS A 31 -6.72 18.28 1.22
N VAL A 32 -7.18 19.24 0.40
CA VAL A 32 -6.30 20.20 -0.29
C VAL A 32 -5.52 21.03 0.73
N GLN A 33 -6.19 21.56 1.76
CA GLN A 33 -5.58 22.36 2.81
C GLN A 33 -4.54 21.56 3.59
N TRP A 34 -4.86 20.33 4.01
CA TRP A 34 -3.94 19.49 4.75
C TRP A 34 -2.71 19.11 3.91
N CYS A 35 -2.92 18.67 2.68
CA CYS A 35 -1.83 18.30 1.77
C CYS A 35 -0.90 19.49 1.45
N ALA A 36 -1.40 20.73 1.45
CA ALA A 36 -0.58 21.91 1.23
C ALA A 36 0.34 22.27 2.40
N THR A 37 0.02 21.78 3.60
CA THR A 37 0.78 22.08 4.83
C THR A 37 1.68 20.93 5.29
N GLU A 38 1.55 19.75 4.71
CA GLU A 38 2.15 18.52 5.22
C GLU A 38 3.27 18.05 4.28
N PRO A 39 4.54 18.05 4.74
CA PRO A 39 5.66 17.56 3.95
C PRO A 39 5.54 16.06 3.67
N HIS A 40 5.78 15.65 2.43
CA HIS A 40 5.70 14.25 2.01
C HIS A 40 6.71 13.35 2.75
N ASP A 41 7.94 13.83 2.92
CA ASP A 41 8.98 13.14 3.68
C ASP A 41 8.53 12.86 5.11
N VAL A 42 7.97 13.84 5.80
CA VAL A 42 7.53 13.70 7.19
C VAL A 42 6.26 12.85 7.31
N ALA A 43 5.24 13.11 6.48
CA ALA A 43 3.93 12.49 6.63
C ALA A 43 3.86 11.08 6.02
N VAL A 44 4.70 10.78 5.01
CA VAL A 44 4.65 9.50 4.29
C VAL A 44 5.90 8.68 4.56
N LEU A 45 7.10 9.23 4.29
CA LEU A 45 8.33 8.44 4.34
C LEU A 45 8.73 8.12 5.78
N ASP A 46 8.67 9.12 6.66
CA ASP A 46 8.95 8.98 8.10
C ASP A 46 7.76 8.42 8.91
N ASP A 47 6.72 7.87 8.25
CA ASP A 47 5.62 7.15 8.90
C ASP A 47 6.15 5.90 9.62
N THR A 48 6.54 6.11 10.88
CA THR A 48 7.34 5.18 11.70
C THR A 48 6.48 4.35 12.62
N VAL A 49 6.80 3.06 12.72
CA VAL A 49 6.17 2.15 13.69
C VAL A 49 7.21 1.39 14.50
N ALA A 50 6.89 1.15 15.76
CA ALA A 50 7.66 0.25 16.61
C ALA A 50 7.19 -1.20 16.39
N ILE A 51 8.12 -2.10 16.09
CA ILE A 51 7.89 -3.53 15.90
C ILE A 51 8.62 -4.34 16.97
N ASP A 52 8.03 -5.47 17.38
CA ASP A 52 8.65 -6.45 18.28
C ASP A 52 9.39 -7.50 17.43
N LEU A 53 10.70 -7.33 17.26
CA LEU A 53 11.54 -8.23 16.48
C LEU A 53 11.61 -9.62 17.13
N ASP A 54 11.60 -9.71 18.46
CA ASP A 54 11.65 -11.00 19.15
C ASP A 54 10.40 -11.82 18.86
N TRP A 55 9.22 -11.20 18.84
CA TRP A 55 7.98 -11.88 18.47
C TRP A 55 8.00 -12.33 17.01
N TRP A 56 8.36 -11.43 16.09
CA TRP A 56 8.39 -11.74 14.66
C TRP A 56 9.40 -12.82 14.32
N ASN A 57 10.65 -12.70 14.77
CA ASN A 57 11.73 -13.61 14.43
C ASN A 57 11.54 -15.00 15.06
N ARG A 58 11.03 -15.10 16.31
CA ARG A 58 10.66 -16.41 16.89
C ARG A 58 9.51 -17.08 16.14
N ARG A 59 8.53 -16.30 15.65
CA ARG A 59 7.40 -16.82 14.87
C ARG A 59 7.88 -17.25 13.47
N LEU A 60 8.74 -16.43 12.87
CA LEU A 60 9.72 -16.68 11.80
C LEU A 60 10.24 -18.12 11.77
N GLU A 61 11.11 -18.33 12.74
CA GLU A 61 11.85 -19.56 12.98
C GLU A 61 10.92 -20.75 13.23
N ARG A 62 9.92 -20.61 14.10
CA ARG A 62 8.99 -21.71 14.41
C ARG A 62 8.19 -22.18 13.18
N ASP A 63 7.86 -21.27 12.27
CA ASP A 63 7.11 -21.60 11.06
C ASP A 63 8.06 -21.93 9.88
N GLU A 64 9.37 -22.09 10.13
CA GLU A 64 10.42 -22.45 9.16
C GLU A 64 10.43 -21.53 7.92
N ILE A 65 10.17 -20.25 8.14
CA ILE A 65 10.18 -19.23 7.09
C ILE A 65 11.58 -18.59 7.08
N PRO A 66 12.33 -18.63 5.96
CA PRO A 66 13.73 -18.25 5.91
C PRO A 66 13.90 -16.72 5.85
N VAL A 67 13.45 -16.04 6.90
CA VAL A 67 13.41 -14.59 7.04
C VAL A 67 13.90 -14.23 8.42
N GLN A 68 14.73 -13.19 8.49
CA GLN A 68 15.11 -12.55 9.74
C GLN A 68 14.82 -11.06 9.62
N LEU A 69 13.84 -10.57 10.36
CA LEU A 69 13.49 -9.16 10.35
C LEU A 69 14.54 -8.34 11.10
N ARG A 70 14.80 -7.17 10.54
CA ARG A 70 15.68 -6.13 11.07
C ARG A 70 14.89 -4.83 11.20
N GLY A 71 15.33 -3.98 12.11
CA GLY A 71 14.84 -2.61 12.23
C GLY A 71 15.93 -1.71 12.81
N ARG A 72 15.58 -0.47 13.15
CA ARG A 72 16.50 0.44 13.84
C ARG A 72 16.18 0.56 15.32
N ASP A 73 17.17 0.57 16.19
CA ASP A 73 16.97 0.97 17.59
C ASP A 73 16.80 2.50 17.71
N GLU A 74 16.66 3.00 18.93
CA GLU A 74 16.54 4.45 19.22
C GLU A 74 17.79 5.24 18.79
N ASP A 75 18.95 4.58 18.70
CA ASP A 75 20.21 5.17 18.24
C ASP A 75 20.38 5.07 16.71
N GLY A 76 19.39 4.52 16.00
CA GLY A 76 19.42 4.34 14.55
C GLY A 76 20.25 3.15 14.07
N ARG A 77 20.76 2.30 14.97
CA ARG A 77 21.55 1.10 14.61
C ARG A 77 20.64 -0.01 14.15
N VAL A 78 21.10 -0.78 13.15
CA VAL A 78 20.37 -1.95 12.69
C VAL A 78 20.44 -3.05 13.75
N VAL A 79 19.28 -3.54 14.19
CA VAL A 79 19.14 -4.58 15.20
C VAL A 79 18.23 -5.71 14.69
N GLU A 80 18.43 -6.91 15.24
CA GLU A 80 17.73 -8.15 14.87
C GLU A 80 16.84 -8.71 16.02
N SER A 81 16.84 -8.04 17.16
CA SER A 81 16.11 -8.44 18.38
C SER A 81 15.60 -7.23 19.16
N GLY A 82 14.68 -7.47 20.08
CA GLY A 82 14.03 -6.45 20.90
C GLY A 82 13.03 -5.59 20.13
N GLN A 83 12.81 -4.37 20.62
CA GLN A 83 11.98 -3.38 19.94
C GLN A 83 12.81 -2.63 18.89
N ALA A 84 12.25 -2.46 17.70
CA ALA A 84 12.86 -1.67 16.65
C ALA A 84 11.85 -0.75 15.96
N PHE A 85 12.34 0.30 15.33
CA PHE A 85 11.59 1.29 14.58
C PHE A 85 11.83 1.07 13.09
N VAL A 86 10.75 1.14 12.32
CA VAL A 86 10.77 0.98 10.87
C VAL A 86 9.95 2.10 10.26
N ARG A 87 10.59 2.86 9.37
CA ARG A 87 9.94 3.89 8.56
C ARG A 87 9.35 3.30 7.29
N ARG A 88 8.40 3.99 6.68
CA ARG A 88 7.72 3.49 5.48
C ARG A 88 8.67 3.44 4.28
N ASP A 89 9.62 4.37 4.16
CA ASP A 89 10.65 4.36 3.11
C ASP A 89 11.62 3.16 3.20
N GLU A 90 11.77 2.59 4.40
CA GLU A 90 12.65 1.44 4.66
C GLU A 90 12.00 0.08 4.37
N LEU A 91 10.74 0.08 3.93
CA LEU A 91 10.03 -1.14 3.52
C LEU A 91 10.51 -1.72 2.19
N ALA A 92 11.16 -0.88 1.37
CA ALA A 92 11.73 -1.29 0.10
C ALA A 92 12.95 -2.22 0.30
N PRO A 93 13.30 -3.04 -0.71
CA PRO A 93 14.49 -3.87 -0.64
C PRO A 93 15.74 -3.03 -0.35
N GLY A 94 16.51 -3.44 0.64
CA GLY A 94 17.61 -2.64 1.17
C GLY A 94 18.26 -3.25 2.40
N PRO A 95 18.97 -2.46 3.23
CA PRO A 95 19.71 -2.97 4.38
C PRO A 95 18.85 -3.70 5.42
N LEU A 96 17.59 -3.26 5.63
CA LEU A 96 16.67 -3.92 6.56
C LEU A 96 16.00 -5.15 5.96
N ALA A 97 15.82 -5.17 4.64
CA ALA A 97 15.15 -6.24 3.90
C ALA A 97 15.90 -6.58 2.59
N PRO A 98 16.98 -7.37 2.65
CA PRO A 98 17.76 -7.76 1.47
C PRO A 98 16.97 -8.52 0.39
N THR A 99 15.90 -9.20 0.77
CA THR A 99 15.07 -10.00 -0.14
C THR A 99 13.63 -9.48 -0.22
N ASP A 100 12.91 -9.87 -1.28
CA ASP A 100 11.46 -9.59 -1.40
C ASP A 100 10.67 -10.21 -0.25
N LEU A 101 11.09 -11.39 0.19
CA LEU A 101 10.41 -12.10 1.28
C LEU A 101 10.60 -11.35 2.60
N GLU A 102 11.81 -10.88 2.90
CA GLU A 102 12.05 -9.98 4.04
C GLU A 102 11.26 -8.68 3.89
N SER A 103 11.19 -8.09 2.69
CA SER A 103 10.44 -6.84 2.44
C SER A 103 8.94 -7.03 2.69
N LEU A 104 8.37 -8.16 2.25
CA LEU A 104 6.98 -8.52 2.52
C LEU A 104 6.70 -8.66 4.01
N TYR A 105 7.58 -9.34 4.76
CA TYR A 105 7.40 -9.50 6.19
C TYR A 105 7.66 -8.21 6.97
N LEU A 106 8.54 -7.34 6.50
CA LEU A 106 8.73 -6.00 7.04
C LEU A 106 7.48 -5.14 6.81
N CYS A 107 6.88 -5.19 5.61
CA CYS A 107 5.57 -4.59 5.33
C CYS A 107 4.48 -5.15 6.25
N ALA A 108 4.48 -6.45 6.51
CA ALA A 108 3.51 -7.09 7.41
C ALA A 108 3.69 -6.63 8.86
N ALA A 109 4.93 -6.56 9.35
CA ALA A 109 5.28 -6.06 10.67
C ALA A 109 4.89 -4.59 10.82
N TRP A 110 5.14 -3.79 9.79
CA TRP A 110 4.79 -2.38 9.78
C TRP A 110 3.28 -2.18 9.84
N LEU A 111 2.52 -2.86 8.97
CA LEU A 111 1.06 -2.76 8.92
C LEU A 111 0.38 -3.32 10.17
N TYR A 112 0.94 -4.39 10.76
CA TYR A 112 0.46 -4.98 12.00
C TYR A 112 0.58 -4.02 13.18
N SER A 113 1.72 -3.33 13.26
CA SER A 113 2.10 -2.48 14.39
C SER A 113 1.58 -1.05 14.25
N HIS A 114 1.13 -0.68 13.05
CA HIS A 114 0.59 0.64 12.79
C HIS A 114 -0.64 0.92 13.68
N ARG A 115 -0.47 1.87 14.61
CA ARG A 115 -1.52 2.22 15.60
C ARG A 115 -2.82 2.71 14.95
N ASP A 116 -2.64 3.16 13.73
CA ASP A 116 -3.39 4.19 13.05
C ASP A 116 -4.07 3.59 11.80
N ARG A 117 -3.66 2.40 11.32
CA ARG A 117 -4.24 1.76 10.14
C ARG A 117 -5.07 0.55 10.53
N SER A 118 -5.81 -0.01 9.58
CA SER A 118 -6.54 -1.25 9.80
C SER A 118 -5.56 -2.41 10.02
N ARG A 119 -5.37 -2.81 11.29
CA ARG A 119 -4.42 -3.87 11.66
C ARG A 119 -4.84 -5.23 11.08
N ALA A 120 -3.93 -5.87 10.34
CA ALA A 120 -4.04 -7.28 10.03
C ALA A 120 -3.78 -8.08 11.32
N ARG A 121 -4.79 -8.71 11.93
CA ARG A 121 -4.64 -9.40 13.23
C ARG A 121 -4.07 -10.81 13.15
N ARG A 122 -3.66 -11.28 11.96
CA ARG A 122 -3.23 -12.67 11.74
C ARG A 122 -1.82 -12.70 11.18
N PHE A 123 -1.00 -13.62 11.71
CA PHE A 123 0.31 -13.91 11.16
C PHE A 123 0.21 -14.37 9.70
N VAL A 124 1.12 -13.87 8.87
CA VAL A 124 1.15 -14.11 7.43
C VAL A 124 1.95 -15.39 7.18
N ASP A 125 1.27 -16.45 6.73
CA ASP A 125 1.92 -17.69 6.31
C ASP A 125 1.88 -17.81 4.78
N VAL A 126 3.03 -17.57 4.15
CA VAL A 126 3.15 -17.56 2.69
C VAL A 126 3.41 -18.93 2.09
N ARG A 127 3.57 -19.96 2.92
CA ARG A 127 3.88 -21.31 2.46
C ARG A 127 2.68 -21.90 1.70
N SER A 128 2.96 -22.51 0.58
CA SER A 128 1.99 -23.21 -0.26
C SER A 128 1.91 -24.68 0.14
N TRP A 129 0.84 -25.09 0.82
CA TRP A 129 0.58 -26.50 1.14
C TRP A 129 0.42 -27.40 -0.11
N ARG A 130 0.22 -26.81 -1.29
CA ARG A 130 0.09 -27.52 -2.58
C ARG A 130 1.44 -27.95 -3.16
N THR A 131 2.53 -27.34 -2.71
CA THR A 131 3.90 -27.59 -3.22
C THR A 131 4.86 -27.70 -2.03
N PRO A 132 4.73 -28.75 -1.18
CA PRO A 132 5.47 -28.83 0.08
C PRO A 132 6.99 -28.87 -0.09
N ASP A 133 7.51 -29.44 -1.20
CA ASP A 133 8.95 -29.46 -1.48
C ASP A 133 9.51 -28.09 -1.91
N LYS A 134 8.61 -27.17 -2.29
CA LYS A 134 8.92 -25.80 -2.70
C LYS A 134 7.87 -24.84 -2.14
N PRO A 135 7.84 -24.66 -0.81
CA PRO A 135 6.73 -23.99 -0.15
C PRO A 135 6.62 -22.51 -0.53
N PHE A 136 7.70 -21.89 -1.02
CA PHE A 136 7.76 -20.47 -1.36
C PHE A 136 7.60 -20.15 -2.87
N ASP A 137 7.57 -21.15 -3.77
CA ASP A 137 7.52 -20.89 -5.22
C ASP A 137 6.33 -20.02 -5.65
N VAL A 138 5.17 -20.22 -5.02
CA VAL A 138 3.96 -19.47 -5.34
C VAL A 138 4.09 -18.00 -4.95
N ILE A 139 4.67 -17.69 -3.78
CA ILE A 139 4.87 -16.30 -3.36
C ILE A 139 5.99 -15.63 -4.17
N THR A 140 7.06 -16.36 -4.50
CA THR A 140 8.12 -15.88 -5.38
C THR A 140 7.58 -15.48 -6.76
N ALA A 141 6.70 -16.30 -7.35
CA ALA A 141 6.04 -15.95 -8.62
C ALA A 141 5.14 -14.72 -8.51
N ALA A 142 4.51 -14.49 -7.34
CA ALA A 142 3.74 -13.29 -7.09
C ALA A 142 4.63 -12.03 -7.04
N PHE A 143 5.82 -12.12 -6.43
CA PHE A 143 6.79 -11.01 -6.42
C PHE A 143 7.22 -10.61 -7.83
N GLU A 144 7.56 -11.58 -8.68
CA GLU A 144 7.89 -11.30 -10.09
C GLU A 144 6.74 -10.65 -10.84
N THR A 145 5.51 -11.07 -10.54
CA THR A 145 4.32 -10.46 -11.15
C THR A 145 4.16 -9.00 -10.71
N CYS A 146 4.43 -8.68 -9.44
CA CYS A 146 4.36 -7.32 -8.92
C CYS A 146 5.43 -6.40 -9.54
N ARG A 147 6.64 -6.92 -9.78
CA ARG A 147 7.74 -6.19 -10.45
C ARG A 147 7.53 -5.97 -11.94
N THR A 148 7.34 -7.06 -12.69
CA THR A 148 7.37 -7.04 -14.17
C THR A 148 6.15 -6.37 -14.78
N ARG A 149 5.07 -6.29 -14.00
CA ARG A 149 3.83 -5.63 -14.38
C ARG A 149 3.40 -4.77 -13.21
N PRO A 150 4.04 -3.60 -12.99
CA PRO A 150 3.51 -2.62 -12.05
C PRO A 150 2.07 -2.25 -12.44
N SER A 151 1.77 -2.39 -13.74
CA SER A 151 0.44 -2.48 -14.33
C SER A 151 -0.29 -3.82 -14.08
N LEU A 152 -0.20 -4.32 -12.84
CA LEU A 152 -1.34 -4.95 -12.13
C LEU A 152 -2.63 -4.12 -12.32
N LEU A 153 -2.43 -2.86 -12.73
CA LEU A 153 -3.30 -1.72 -12.90
C LEU A 153 -3.69 -1.35 -14.35
N ASP A 154 -3.22 -2.05 -15.40
CA ASP A 154 -3.72 -1.79 -16.78
C ASP A 154 -5.10 -2.45 -16.98
N GLY A 155 -6.15 -1.71 -16.63
CA GLY A 155 -7.56 -2.11 -16.79
C GLY A 155 -8.08 -2.08 -18.24
N GLY A 156 -7.21 -2.27 -19.23
CA GLY A 156 -7.58 -2.22 -20.64
C GLY A 156 -8.72 -3.20 -20.99
N PRO A 157 -9.59 -2.87 -21.96
CA PRO A 157 -10.85 -3.58 -22.21
C PRO A 157 -10.71 -5.05 -22.68
N PHE A 158 -9.49 -5.54 -22.90
CA PHE A 158 -9.21 -6.86 -23.51
C PHE A 158 -8.16 -7.69 -22.75
N ARG A 159 -8.18 -7.79 -21.41
CA ARG A 159 -7.28 -8.71 -20.69
C ARG A 159 -7.97 -9.86 -19.96
N GLU A 160 -7.38 -11.05 -20.18
CA GLU A 160 -7.75 -12.39 -19.69
C GLU A 160 -7.36 -12.66 -18.21
N TRP A 161 -6.99 -11.63 -17.43
CA TRP A 161 -6.44 -11.81 -16.09
C TRP A 161 -7.52 -11.65 -15.01
N SER A 162 -7.98 -12.77 -14.44
CA SER A 162 -9.02 -12.81 -13.41
C SER A 162 -8.43 -12.66 -11.99
N GLY A 163 -7.87 -11.50 -11.66
CA GLY A 163 -7.66 -11.08 -10.27
C GLY A 163 -6.22 -10.91 -9.80
N TRP A 164 -6.04 -10.71 -8.49
CA TRP A 164 -4.75 -10.44 -7.86
C TRP A 164 -3.75 -11.61 -8.05
N PRO A 165 -2.42 -11.35 -8.03
CA PRO A 165 -1.42 -12.41 -7.95
C PRO A 165 -1.77 -13.38 -6.84
N LYS A 166 -1.58 -14.68 -7.10
CA LYS A 166 -1.82 -15.69 -6.08
C LYS A 166 -0.71 -15.63 -5.03
N ALA A 167 -1.01 -15.03 -3.89
CA ALA A 167 -0.09 -14.88 -2.76
C ALA A 167 -0.67 -15.59 -1.52
N PRO A 168 -0.22 -16.81 -1.17
CA PRO A 168 -0.74 -17.56 -0.04
C PRO A 168 -0.62 -16.75 1.26
N GLY A 169 -1.67 -16.73 2.08
CA GLY A 169 -1.67 -16.01 3.37
C GLY A 169 -1.57 -14.48 3.30
N VAL A 170 -1.29 -13.90 2.13
CA VAL A 170 -1.13 -12.45 1.94
C VAL A 170 -2.47 -11.84 1.54
N GLY A 171 -2.98 -10.94 2.38
CA GLY A 171 -4.17 -10.14 2.07
C GLY A 171 -3.86 -9.01 1.10
N ARG A 172 -4.91 -8.48 0.45
CA ARG A 172 -4.81 -7.39 -0.54
C ARG A 172 -4.20 -6.11 0.02
N PRO A 173 -4.52 -5.66 1.25
CA PRO A 173 -3.81 -4.54 1.88
C PRO A 173 -2.29 -4.76 1.97
N LEU A 174 -1.85 -5.92 2.46
CA LEU A 174 -0.42 -6.23 2.58
C LEU A 174 0.24 -6.32 1.20
N LEU A 175 -0.41 -6.97 0.23
CA LEU A 175 0.12 -7.07 -1.12
C LEU A 175 0.22 -5.68 -1.78
N SER A 176 -0.74 -4.79 -1.57
CA SER A 176 -0.66 -3.40 -2.07
C SER A 176 0.46 -2.59 -1.42
N LEU A 177 0.73 -2.78 -0.12
CA LEU A 177 1.86 -2.15 0.56
C LEU A 177 3.19 -2.65 0.00
N PHE A 178 3.30 -3.96 -0.19
CA PHE A 178 4.46 -4.57 -0.82
C PHE A 178 4.69 -3.99 -2.24
N CYS A 179 3.64 -3.93 -3.07
CA CYS A 179 3.72 -3.32 -4.39
C CYS A 179 4.13 -1.84 -4.35
N TRP A 180 3.67 -1.08 -3.35
CA TRP A 180 4.11 0.32 -3.15
C TRP A 180 5.60 0.38 -2.79
N ALA A 181 6.06 -0.48 -1.89
CA ALA A 181 7.43 -0.50 -1.37
C ALA A 181 8.45 -0.95 -2.42
N THR A 182 8.13 -1.98 -3.21
CA THR A 182 9.02 -2.53 -4.25
C THR A 182 8.86 -1.83 -5.60
N TYR A 183 8.10 -0.74 -5.67
CA TYR A 183 7.86 -0.05 -6.93
C TYR A 183 9.11 0.69 -7.40
N ASP A 184 9.68 0.21 -8.51
CA ASP A 184 10.88 0.74 -9.15
C ASP A 184 10.62 1.33 -10.56
N ALA A 185 9.36 1.34 -11.02
CA ALA A 185 8.99 1.75 -12.38
C ALA A 185 8.75 3.27 -12.52
N GLY A 186 8.81 3.78 -13.76
CA GLY A 186 8.66 5.21 -14.10
C GLY A 186 7.21 5.68 -14.34
N GLY A 187 6.19 5.01 -13.81
CA GLY A 187 4.77 5.34 -13.99
C GLY A 187 4.07 5.78 -12.70
N GLU A 188 2.75 5.62 -12.65
CA GLU A 188 1.98 5.82 -11.42
C GLU A 188 2.27 4.69 -10.41
N ARG A 189 2.72 5.08 -9.22
CA ARG A 189 3.00 4.16 -8.12
C ARG A 189 1.69 3.57 -7.56
N PRO A 190 1.60 2.23 -7.35
CA PRO A 190 0.49 1.60 -6.64
C PRO A 190 0.29 2.20 -5.26
N GLN A 191 -0.95 2.32 -4.78
CA GLN A 191 -1.25 2.93 -3.49
C GLN A 191 -1.67 1.88 -2.45
N LEU A 192 -1.35 2.13 -1.18
CA LEU A 192 -1.72 1.24 -0.09
C LEU A 192 -3.25 1.16 0.03
N LEU A 193 -3.80 -0.04 -0.15
CA LEU A 193 -5.20 -0.32 0.11
C LEU A 193 -5.47 -0.45 1.62
N ASP A 194 -6.02 0.60 2.22
CA ASP A 194 -6.42 0.62 3.64
C ASP A 194 -7.94 0.77 3.82
N GLN A 195 -8.49 0.00 4.77
CA GLN A 195 -9.93 -0.01 5.02
C GLN A 195 -10.46 1.34 5.55
N GLN A 196 -9.66 2.09 6.31
CA GLN A 196 -10.07 3.40 6.81
C GLN A 196 -10.09 4.41 5.67
N ALA A 197 -9.09 4.37 4.77
CA ALA A 197 -9.08 5.20 3.58
C ALA A 197 -10.31 4.94 2.69
N VAL A 198 -10.65 3.66 2.48
CA VAL A 198 -11.87 3.26 1.76
C VAL A 198 -13.14 3.78 2.44
N ALA A 199 -13.22 3.70 3.76
CA ALA A 199 -14.39 4.20 4.51
C ALA A 199 -14.56 5.73 4.36
N SER A 200 -13.46 6.48 4.39
CA SER A 200 -13.46 7.91 4.10
C SER A 200 -13.92 8.21 2.67
N LEU A 201 -13.42 7.48 1.66
CA LEU A 201 -13.86 7.67 0.28
C LEU A 201 -15.37 7.44 0.09
N ILE A 202 -15.91 6.36 0.69
CA ILE A 202 -17.36 6.07 0.61
C ILE A 202 -18.18 7.24 1.16
N ARG A 203 -17.71 7.84 2.26
CA ARG A 203 -18.34 9.02 2.86
C ARG A 203 -18.29 10.25 1.95
N HIS A 204 -17.22 10.39 1.17
CA HIS A 204 -17.08 11.44 0.15
C HIS A 204 -17.81 11.12 -1.17
N GLY A 205 -18.61 10.05 -1.20
CA GLY A 205 -19.49 9.72 -2.32
C GLY A 205 -18.97 8.60 -3.21
N TRP A 206 -17.81 7.99 -2.90
CA TRP A 206 -17.31 6.88 -3.69
C TRP A 206 -18.26 5.69 -3.64
N ILE A 207 -18.83 5.35 -4.80
CA ILE A 207 -19.90 4.35 -4.87
C ILE A 207 -19.34 2.95 -4.72
N GLY A 208 -19.64 2.33 -3.59
CA GLY A 208 -19.32 0.95 -3.25
C GLY A 208 -19.36 0.76 -1.73
N ASN A 209 -19.36 -0.49 -1.26
CA ASN A 209 -18.98 -0.79 0.12
C ASN A 209 -18.06 -2.03 0.18
N PRO A 210 -16.94 -2.02 -0.56
CA PRO A 210 -16.03 -3.15 -0.53
C PRO A 210 -15.26 -3.17 0.78
N VAL A 211 -15.12 -4.36 1.35
CA VAL A 211 -14.11 -4.62 2.38
C VAL A 211 -12.76 -4.72 1.68
N ALA A 212 -11.74 -3.99 2.15
CA ALA A 212 -10.39 -3.93 1.58
C ALA A 212 -9.81 -5.32 1.27
N GLY A 213 -9.99 -6.28 2.20
CA GLY A 213 -9.59 -7.67 2.02
C GLY A 213 -10.30 -8.44 0.89
N ASN A 214 -11.35 -7.86 0.31
CA ASN A 214 -12.21 -8.41 -0.75
C ASN A 214 -12.22 -7.59 -2.05
N PHE A 215 -11.31 -6.63 -2.22
CA PHE A 215 -11.18 -5.84 -3.46
C PHE A 215 -10.84 -6.66 -4.69
N THR A 216 -11.64 -6.61 -5.75
CA THR A 216 -11.17 -7.09 -7.06
C THR A 216 -10.06 -6.18 -7.59
N VAL A 217 -9.30 -6.65 -8.58
CA VAL A 217 -8.29 -5.80 -9.24
C VAL A 217 -8.94 -4.55 -9.83
N LYS A 218 -10.12 -4.68 -10.46
CA LYS A 218 -10.89 -3.54 -10.99
C LYS A 218 -11.23 -2.50 -9.91
N GLN A 219 -11.60 -2.94 -8.70
CA GLN A 219 -11.88 -2.02 -7.59
C GLN A 219 -10.61 -1.34 -7.08
N TYR A 220 -9.48 -2.05 -7.09
CA TYR A 220 -8.20 -1.51 -6.67
C TYR A 220 -7.62 -0.50 -7.68
N VAL A 221 -7.80 -0.75 -8.97
CA VAL A 221 -7.47 0.21 -10.04
C VAL A 221 -8.29 1.48 -9.87
N ARG A 222 -9.62 1.35 -9.78
CA ARG A 222 -10.52 2.49 -9.54
C ARG A 222 -10.15 3.28 -8.28
N TYR A 223 -9.75 2.59 -7.21
CA TYR A 223 -9.24 3.23 -6.00
C TYR A 223 -7.95 4.02 -6.26
N THR A 224 -6.97 3.41 -6.91
CA THR A 224 -5.66 4.01 -7.20
C THR A 224 -5.81 5.21 -8.15
N ASP A 225 -6.59 5.08 -9.23
CA ASP A 225 -6.84 6.14 -10.19
C ASP A 225 -7.49 7.37 -9.54
N LEU A 226 -8.45 7.14 -8.64
CA LEU A 226 -9.11 8.22 -7.90
C LEU A 226 -8.11 8.97 -7.01
N LEU A 227 -7.22 8.25 -6.32
CA LEU A 227 -6.18 8.85 -5.48
C LEU A 227 -5.19 9.68 -6.30
N HIS A 228 -4.77 9.19 -7.47
CA HIS A 228 -3.89 9.92 -8.38
C HIS A 228 -4.57 11.16 -8.98
N ASP A 229 -5.84 11.06 -9.38
CA ASP A 229 -6.60 12.22 -9.84
C ASP A 229 -6.78 13.27 -8.74
N TRP A 230 -7.12 12.85 -7.52
CA TRP A 230 -7.23 13.76 -6.39
C TRP A 230 -5.89 14.43 -6.07
N ALA A 231 -4.79 13.68 -6.15
CA ALA A 231 -3.45 14.22 -5.97
C ALA A 231 -3.10 15.26 -7.05
N ARG A 232 -3.42 14.99 -8.32
CA ARG A 232 -3.23 15.94 -9.43
C ARG A 232 -4.02 17.24 -9.18
N ARG A 233 -5.31 17.13 -8.84
CA ARG A 233 -6.19 18.27 -8.58
C ARG A 233 -5.75 19.08 -7.35
N ALA A 234 -5.28 18.40 -6.30
CA ALA A 234 -4.75 19.04 -5.10
C ALA A 234 -3.28 19.51 -5.23
N ARG A 235 -2.59 19.20 -6.34
CA ARG A 235 -1.17 19.48 -6.59
C ARG A 235 -0.26 18.89 -5.51
N THR A 236 -0.48 17.63 -5.18
CA THR A 236 0.24 16.86 -4.16
C THR A 236 0.55 15.45 -4.66
N THR A 237 0.98 14.55 -3.78
CA THR A 237 1.19 13.13 -4.09
C THR A 237 -0.01 12.28 -3.66
N PRO A 238 -0.27 11.15 -4.34
CA PRO A 238 -1.35 10.23 -3.97
C PRO A 238 -1.17 9.64 -2.57
N GLU A 239 0.07 9.50 -2.09
CA GLU A 239 0.36 9.04 -0.73
C GLU A 239 -0.13 10.03 0.32
N LEU A 240 -0.03 11.34 0.08
CA LEU A 240 -0.58 12.35 0.99
C LEU A 240 -2.11 12.32 1.01
N VAL A 241 -2.74 12.09 -0.15
CA VAL A 241 -4.20 11.88 -0.21
C VAL A 241 -4.61 10.63 0.59
N GLU A 242 -3.86 9.54 0.45
CA GLU A 242 -4.05 8.31 1.24
C GLU A 242 -3.91 8.58 2.75
N MET A 243 -2.85 9.28 3.18
CA MET A 243 -2.63 9.66 4.57
C MET A 243 -3.77 10.53 5.12
N TRP A 244 -4.24 11.50 4.33
CA TRP A 244 -5.37 12.34 4.70
C TRP A 244 -6.65 11.53 4.89
N LEU A 245 -6.96 10.61 3.98
CA LEU A 245 -8.15 9.77 4.08
C LEU A 245 -8.15 8.92 5.36
N THR A 246 -7.02 8.30 5.70
CA THR A 246 -6.88 7.54 6.94
C THR A 246 -7.00 8.45 8.18
N ARG A 247 -6.39 9.64 8.15
CA ARG A 247 -6.50 10.64 9.23
C ARG A 247 -7.94 11.12 9.43
N ASP A 248 -8.65 11.44 8.34
CA ASP A 248 -10.03 11.92 8.39
C ASP A 248 -10.96 10.89 9.04
N TRP A 249 -10.78 9.61 8.71
CA TRP A 249 -11.53 8.53 9.36
C TRP A 249 -11.32 8.52 10.87
N ARG A 250 -10.06 8.61 11.33
CA ARG A 250 -9.75 8.58 12.77
C ARG A 250 -10.32 9.76 13.52
N ARG A 251 -10.17 10.96 12.96
CA ARG A 251 -10.75 12.18 13.54
C ARG A 251 -12.24 11.97 13.81
N ARG A 252 -12.96 11.37 12.87
CA ARG A 252 -14.39 11.09 13.00
C ARG A 252 -14.71 10.00 14.02
N VAL A 253 -13.91 8.94 14.08
CA VAL A 253 -14.07 7.91 15.11
C VAL A 253 -13.90 8.52 16.51
N ALA A 254 -12.87 9.35 16.70
CA ALA A 254 -12.64 10.07 17.96
C ALA A 254 -13.82 10.99 18.32
N GLU A 255 -14.28 11.83 17.37
CA GLU A 255 -15.45 12.70 17.56
C GLU A 255 -16.72 11.90 17.94
N ALA A 256 -16.94 10.74 17.31
CA ALA A 256 -18.08 9.88 17.60
C ALA A 256 -17.98 9.24 19.00
N ASP A 257 -16.79 8.78 19.39
CA ASP A 257 -16.55 8.20 20.70
C ASP A 257 -16.67 9.24 21.82
N ASP A 258 -16.22 10.47 21.59
CA ASP A 258 -16.41 11.58 22.52
C ASP A 258 -17.89 11.90 22.71
N ARG A 259 -18.67 12.00 21.63
CA ARG A 259 -20.14 12.21 21.73
C ARG A 259 -20.82 11.10 22.53
N ARG A 260 -20.41 9.84 22.32
CA ARG A 260 -20.94 8.69 23.07
C ARG A 260 -20.62 8.75 24.56
N ARG A 261 -19.43 9.25 24.93
CA ARG A 261 -19.06 9.46 26.34
C ARG A 261 -19.91 10.54 26.98
N HIS A 262 -20.12 11.67 26.29
CA HIS A 262 -20.94 12.78 26.79
C HIS A 262 -22.42 12.41 26.95
N HIS A 263 -22.98 11.54 26.11
CA HIS A 263 -24.37 11.05 26.27
C HIS A 263 -24.56 10.01 27.37
N ARG A 264 -23.48 9.49 27.99
CA ARG A 264 -23.55 8.50 29.07
C ARG A 264 -23.41 9.11 30.47
N HIS A 265 -23.19 10.43 30.55
CA HIS A 265 -23.15 11.22 31.79
C HIS A 265 -24.34 12.17 31.83
#